data_AF-A0A954LZG4-F1
#
_entry.id   AF-A0A954LZG4-F1
#
_cell.length_a   1.000
_cell.length_b   1.000
_cell.length_c   1.000
_cell.angle_alpha   90.00
_cell.angle_beta   90.00
_cell.angle_gamma   90.00
#
_symmetry.space_group_name_H-M   'P 1'
#
loop_
_entity.id
_entity.type
_entity.pdbx_description
1 polymer ?
#
loop_
_entity_poly.entity_id
_entity_poly.type
_entity_poly.pdbx_seq_one_letter_code
_entity_poly.pdbx_strand_id
1 'polypeptide(L)' 'MSAKTVREVVDQLDAQFPGLRERLCDGGRLKPGISVAIGSRISELGLLERVDAGDEVHFVSSVGGG' A
#
# COMPACT_ATOMS: atom_id res chain seq x y z
N MET A 1 5.10 15.23 7.67
CA MET A 1 4.70 14.54 6.43
C MET A 1 3.26 14.09 6.61
N SER A 2 2.37 14.39 5.66
CA SER A 2 0.99 13.90 5.70
C SER A 2 0.73 13.20 4.38
N ALA A 3 0.41 11.92 4.43
CA ALA A 3 -0.17 11.20 3.32
C ALA A 3 -1.69 11.17 3.50
N LYS A 4 -2.44 11.29 2.40
CA LYS A 4 -3.90 11.24 2.35
C LYS A 4 -4.40 10.06 1.53
N THR A 5 -3.51 9.36 0.86
CA THR A 5 -3.80 8.15 0.08
C THR A 5 -2.73 7.09 0.31
N VAL A 6 -3.07 5.83 0.06
CA VAL A 6 -2.11 4.72 0.09
C VAL A 6 -0.94 4.97 -0.86
N ARG A 7 -1.18 5.57 -2.04
CA ARG A 7 -0.11 5.97 -2.96
C ARG A 7 0.90 6.91 -2.29
N GLU A 8 0.41 7.96 -1.64
CA GLU A 8 1.29 8.92 -0.95
C GLU A 8 2.05 8.26 0.21
N VAL A 9 1.43 7.31 0.91
CA VAL A 9 2.12 6.50 1.93
C VAL A 9 3.27 5.71 1.29
N VAL A 10 3.02 5.00 0.20
CA VAL A 10 4.04 4.22 -0.52
C VAL A 10 5.17 5.12 -1.01
N ASP A 11 4.85 6.26 -1.63
CA ASP A 11 5.84 7.18 -2.17
C ASP A 11 6.70 7.82 -1.05
N GLN A 12 6.10 8.15 0.11
CA GLN A 12 6.84 8.65 1.28
C GLN A 12 7.72 7.57 1.94
N LEU A 13 7.26 6.32 1.96
CA LEU A 13 8.06 5.22 2.48
C LEU A 13 9.19 4.85 1.52
N ASP A 14 8.99 4.92 0.21
CA ASP A 14 10.04 4.68 -0.78
C ASP A 14 11.15 5.73 -0.71
N ALA A 15 10.80 7.00 -0.43
CA ALA A 15 11.79 8.04 -0.19
C ALA A 15 12.67 7.76 1.04
N GLN A 16 12.14 7.05 2.04
CA GLN A 16 12.88 6.64 3.25
C GLN A 16 13.58 5.29 3.10
N PHE A 17 13.00 4.39 2.30
CA PHE A 17 13.46 3.03 2.04
C PHE A 17 13.45 2.76 0.53
N PRO A 18 14.49 3.24 -0.21
CA PRO A 18 14.53 3.15 -1.65
C PRO A 18 14.32 1.73 -2.18
N GLY A 19 13.40 1.58 -3.13
CA GLY A 19 13.05 0.29 -3.76
C GLY A 19 11.82 -0.39 -3.15
N LEU A 20 11.22 0.17 -2.10
CA LEU A 20 9.97 -0.33 -1.54
C LEU A 20 8.84 -0.26 -2.57
N ARG A 21 8.72 0.85 -3.29
CA ARG A 21 7.67 1.06 -4.29
C ARG A 21 7.73 0.00 -5.38
N GLU A 22 8.93 -0.36 -5.82
CA GLU A 22 9.16 -1.41 -6.83
C GLU A 22 8.81 -2.82 -6.33
N ARG A 23 8.80 -3.04 -5.01
CA ARG A 23 8.38 -4.31 -4.41
C ARG A 23 6.86 -4.42 -4.28
N LEU A 24 6.17 -3.32 -4.01
CA LEU A 24 4.73 -3.29 -3.79
C LEU A 24 3.91 -2.99 -5.05
N CYS A 25 4.47 -2.20 -5.98
CA CYS A 25 3.78 -1.68 -7.14
C CYS A 25 4.44 -2.14 -8.45
N ASP A 26 3.61 -2.25 -9.49
CA ASP A 26 4.03 -2.39 -10.87
C ASP A 26 3.50 -1.18 -11.65
N GLY A 27 4.37 -0.21 -11.90
CA GLY A 27 4.00 1.09 -12.47
C GLY A 27 3.07 1.90 -11.56
N GLY A 28 1.81 2.06 -12.00
CA GLY A 28 0.78 2.87 -11.32
C GLY A 28 -0.24 2.08 -10.48
N ARG A 29 -0.04 0.77 -10.33
CA ARG A 29 -0.93 -0.18 -9.64
C ARG A 29 -0.16 -1.02 -8.63
N LEU A 30 -0.87 -1.62 -7.67
CA LEU A 30 -0.31 -2.68 -6.82
C LEU A 30 0.08 -3.89 -7.68
N LYS A 31 1.14 -4.61 -7.30
CA LYS A 31 1.50 -5.86 -7.96
C LYS A 31 0.37 -6.89 -7.79
N PRO A 32 0.19 -7.79 -8.77
CA PRO A 32 -0.67 -8.96 -8.59
C PRO A 32 -0.30 -9.72 -7.33
N GLY A 33 -1.31 -10.08 -6.53
CA GLY A 33 -1.12 -10.77 -5.25
C GLY A 33 -0.67 -9.87 -4.10
N ILE A 34 -0.61 -8.55 -4.28
CA ILE A 34 -0.49 -7.60 -3.17
C ILE A 34 -1.84 -6.92 -2.96
N SER A 35 -2.37 -7.05 -1.75
CA SER A 35 -3.55 -6.33 -1.28
C SER A 35 -3.16 -5.33 -0.19
N VAL A 36 -3.95 -4.27 -0.05
CA VAL A 36 -3.79 -3.29 1.03
C VAL A 36 -4.97 -3.41 1.98
N ALA A 37 -4.70 -3.49 3.27
CA ALA A 37 -5.71 -3.35 4.32
C ALA A 37 -5.49 -2.03 5.07
N ILE A 38 -6.59 -1.38 5.44
CA ILE A 38 -6.58 -0.21 6.32
C ILE A 38 -7.37 -0.60 7.57
N GLY A 39 -6.71 -0.66 8.71
CA GLY A 39 -7.25 -1.26 9.92
C GLY A 39 -7.72 -2.69 9.65
N SER A 40 -9.00 -2.98 9.91
CA SER A 40 -9.58 -4.32 9.75
C SER A 40 -10.22 -4.59 8.39
N ARG A 41 -10.13 -3.67 7.41
CA ARG A 41 -10.77 -3.81 6.10
C ARG A 41 -9.76 -3.89 4.98
N ILE A 42 -9.99 -4.80 4.03
CA ILE A 42 -9.26 -4.83 2.76
C ILE A 42 -9.79 -3.67 1.91
N SER A 43 -8.86 -2.89 1.33
CA SER A 43 -9.20 -1.80 0.42
C SER A 43 -9.59 -2.32 -0.96
N GLU A 44 -10.70 -1.80 -1.49
CA GLU A 44 -11.13 -2.04 -2.87
C GLU A 44 -10.43 -1.11 -3.87
N LEU A 45 -9.99 0.08 -3.42
CA LEU A 45 -9.37 1.10 -4.26
C LEU A 45 -7.83 0.99 -4.32
N GLY A 46 -7.22 0.16 -3.47
CA GLY A 46 -5.79 -0.07 -3.42
C GLY A 46 -5.01 1.23 -3.19
N LEU A 47 -4.17 1.62 -4.17
CA LEU A 47 -3.35 2.85 -4.07
C LEU A 47 -4.17 4.14 -3.97
N LEU A 48 -5.41 4.15 -4.45
CA LEU A 48 -6.28 5.34 -4.44
C LEU A 48 -7.09 5.47 -3.15
N GLU A 49 -7.07 4.44 -2.29
CA GLU A 49 -7.78 4.47 -1.02
C GLU A 49 -7.26 5.61 -0.14
N ARG A 50 -8.20 6.30 0.51
CA ARG A 50 -7.91 7.37 1.45
C ARG A 50 -7.38 6.77 2.76
N VAL A 51 -6.42 7.47 3.36
CA VAL A 51 -5.92 7.18 4.70
C VAL A 51 -6.05 8.42 5.56
N ASP A 52 -6.42 8.23 6.81
CA ASP A 52 -6.45 9.27 7.83
C ASP A 52 -5.26 9.15 8.79
N ALA A 53 -5.04 10.21 9.57
CA ALA A 53 -3.99 10.20 10.57
C ALA A 53 -4.32 9.18 11.67
N GLY A 54 -3.41 8.22 11.89
CA GLY A 54 -3.58 7.15 12.87
C GLY A 54 -4.09 5.83 12.27
N ASP A 55 -4.43 5.79 10.98
CA ASP A 55 -4.75 4.54 10.30
C ASP A 55 -3.53 3.62 10.21
N GLU A 56 -3.74 2.34 10.50
CA GLU A 56 -2.76 1.29 10.24
C GLU A 56 -2.93 0.76 8.82
N VAL A 57 -1.86 0.82 8.02
CA VAL A 57 -1.84 0.35 6.63
C VAL A 57 -0.99 -0.91 6.54
N HIS A 58 -1.61 -2.02 6.15
CA HIS A 58 -0.94 -3.30 5.95
C HIS A 58 -0.88 -3.67 4.47
N PHE A 59 0.31 -4.03 4.00
CA PHE A 59 0.50 -4.65 2.69
C PHE A 59 0.54 -6.15 2.86
N VAL A 60 -0.48 -6.84 2.37
CA VAL A 60 -0.64 -8.29 2.51
C VAL A 60 -0.35 -8.93 1.16
N SER A 61 0.71 -9.73 1.10
CA SER A 61 0.93 -10.61 -0.04
C SER A 61 0.04 -11.84 0.09
N SER A 62 -0.73 -12.17 -0.94
CA SER A 62 -1.26 -13.51 -1.11
C SER A 62 -0.06 -14.45 -1.29
N VAL A 63 0.37 -15.10 -0.22
CA VAL A 63 1.19 -16.30 -0.35
C VAL A 63 0.27 -17.30 -1.04
N GLY A 64 0.62 -17.75 -2.25
CA GLY A 64 -0.13 -18.80 -2.94
C GLY A 64 -0.37 -19.94 -1.96
N GLY A 65 -1.64 -20.17 -1.61
CA GLY A 65 -2.01 -21.28 -0.75
C GLY A 65 -1.98 -22.56 -1.58
N GLY A 66 -1.05 -23.47 -1.25
CA GLY A 66 -1.03 -24.86 -1.72
C GLY A 66 -0.44 -25.07 -3.11
#